data_AF-A0A452Y490-F1
#
_entry.id   AF-A0A452Y490-F1
#
_cell.length_a   1.000
_cell.length_b   1.000
_cell.length_c   1.000
_cell.angle_alpha   90.00
_cell.angle_beta   90.00
_cell.angle_gamma   90.00
#
_symmetry.space_group_name_H-M   'P 1'
#
loop_
_entity.id
_entity.type
_entity.pdbx_description
1 polymer ?
#
loop_
_entity_poly.entity_id
_entity_poly.type
_entity_poly.pdbx_seq_one_letter_code
_entity_poly.pdbx_strand_id
1 'polypeptide(L)'
;MDGGAPPAIAPDAVINLELCVFALPYFVRAYGKVFSIDLTTCFASLPVSVLPACSGDPTMYEAFWREVGERSAVVIPGWSGMSYFSNAQSLCWYLDPEFEREVRLVHRLVGNTAVDDGYHLVVGTGATQLFQAAMYALSPPGAERPVGVVSPAPYYSSYPPQTDLLLSGLYQWADDAKAF
;
A
#
# COMPACT_ATOMS: atom_id res chain seq x y z
N MET A 1 32.16 -11.69 7.64
CA MET A 1 30.80 -12.25 7.42
C MET A 1 30.13 -12.21 8.77
N ASP A 2 29.55 -11.07 9.12
CA ASP A 2 28.78 -10.93 10.35
C ASP A 2 27.31 -11.16 10.02
N GLY A 3 26.83 -12.36 10.36
CA GLY A 3 25.44 -12.78 10.25
C GLY A 3 24.58 -12.15 11.34
N GLY A 4 24.56 -10.82 11.40
CA GLY A 4 23.63 -10.10 12.25
C GLY A 4 22.20 -10.37 11.78
N ALA A 5 21.36 -10.92 12.67
CA ALA A 5 19.94 -11.07 12.41
C ALA A 5 19.36 -9.71 11.97
N PRO A 6 18.45 -9.69 10.98
CA PRO A 6 17.77 -8.44 10.63
C PRO A 6 17.09 -7.89 11.89
N PRO A 7 17.12 -6.56 12.12
CA PRO A 7 16.50 -5.97 13.28
C PRO A 7 15.02 -6.35 13.31
N ALA A 8 14.57 -6.90 14.43
CA ALA A 8 13.18 -7.22 14.66
C ALA A 8 12.36 -5.94 14.52
N ILE A 9 11.35 -5.96 13.64
CA ILE A 9 10.36 -4.89 13.56
C ILE A 9 9.66 -4.85 14.92
N ALA A 10 9.67 -3.68 15.55
CA ALA A 10 9.10 -3.49 16.87
C ALA A 10 7.61 -3.92 16.88
N PRO A 11 7.12 -4.53 17.97
CA PRO A 11 5.77 -5.10 18.04
C PRO A 11 4.64 -4.07 17.90
N ASP A 12 4.97 -2.79 17.95
CA ASP A 12 4.11 -1.61 17.79
C ASP A 12 4.22 -0.95 16.41
N ALA A 13 4.92 -1.57 15.45
CA ALA A 13 4.97 -1.08 14.08
C ALA A 13 3.57 -1.11 13.45
N VAL A 14 2.94 0.06 13.39
CA VAL A 14 1.74 0.29 12.59
C VAL A 14 2.15 0.14 11.12
N ILE A 15 1.90 -1.03 10.55
CA ILE A 15 2.05 -1.24 9.10
C ILE A 15 0.88 -0.55 8.44
N ASN A 16 1.07 0.72 8.11
CA ASN A 16 0.11 1.46 7.30
C ASN A 16 0.17 0.89 5.87
N LEU A 17 -0.73 -0.06 5.58
CA LEU A 17 -0.89 -0.67 4.25
C LEU A 17 -1.67 0.24 3.28
N GLU A 18 -1.98 1.48 3.64
CA GLU A 18 -2.69 2.43 2.77
C GLU A 18 -1.76 3.08 1.73
N LEU A 19 -1.13 2.29 0.89
CA LEU A 19 -0.55 2.82 -0.34
C LEU A 19 -0.78 1.84 -1.49
N CYS A 20 -2.04 1.69 -1.89
CA CYS A 20 -2.38 1.37 -3.27
C CYS A 20 -1.99 2.58 -4.14
N VAL A 21 -0.70 2.74 -4.41
CA VAL A 21 -0.24 3.82 -5.28
C VAL A 21 -0.35 3.38 -6.74
N PHE A 22 -1.55 3.53 -7.28
CA PHE A 22 -1.66 3.85 -8.70
C PHE A 22 -1.50 5.37 -8.80
N ALA A 23 -0.33 5.83 -9.26
CA ALA A 23 -0.03 7.21 -9.71
C ALA A 23 0.28 8.35 -8.70
N LEU A 24 0.85 8.10 -7.51
CA LEU A 24 1.38 9.18 -6.64
C LEU A 24 2.74 9.82 -7.00
N PRO A 25 3.60 9.35 -7.94
CA PRO A 25 4.86 10.07 -8.22
C PRO A 25 4.65 11.51 -8.71
N TYR A 26 3.44 11.88 -9.15
CA TYR A 26 3.17 13.18 -9.79
C TYR A 26 2.19 14.08 -9.03
N PHE A 27 1.54 13.58 -7.96
CA PHE A 27 0.56 14.35 -7.19
C PHE A 27 1.19 15.60 -6.54
N VAL A 28 2.44 15.48 -6.11
CA VAL A 28 3.12 16.50 -5.30
C VAL A 28 3.75 17.61 -6.13
N ARG A 29 4.19 17.33 -7.36
CA ARG A 29 4.83 18.34 -8.21
C ARG A 29 3.84 19.38 -8.75
N ALA A 30 2.54 19.09 -8.71
CA ALA A 30 1.53 19.90 -9.40
C ALA A 30 0.74 20.87 -8.51
N TYR A 31 0.59 20.62 -7.20
CA TYR A 31 -0.33 21.44 -6.39
C TYR A 31 0.12 21.60 -4.94
N GLY A 32 0.71 22.77 -4.63
CA GLY A 32 0.86 23.28 -3.26
C GLY A 32 -0.46 23.70 -2.61
N LYS A 33 -1.56 22.98 -2.82
CA LYS A 33 -2.86 23.19 -2.18
C LYS A 33 -3.54 21.84 -1.89
N VAL A 34 -3.85 21.64 -0.63
CA VAL A 34 -4.64 20.51 -0.11
C VAL A 34 -6.09 20.70 -0.55
N PHE A 35 -6.67 19.73 -1.26
CA PHE A 35 -8.10 19.67 -1.53
C PHE A 35 -8.74 18.56 -0.68
N SER A 36 -9.80 18.92 0.05
CA SER A 36 -10.70 17.97 0.72
C SER A 36 -11.81 17.61 -0.27
N ILE A 37 -12.01 16.31 -0.52
CA ILE A 37 -13.11 15.81 -1.36
C ILE A 37 -14.21 15.31 -0.42
N ASP A 38 -15.38 15.94 -0.50
CA ASP A 38 -16.61 15.51 0.18
C ASP A 38 -17.32 14.46 -0.69
N LEU A 39 -17.54 13.26 -0.12
CA LEU A 39 -18.04 12.07 -0.82
C LEU A 39 -19.58 11.97 -0.88
N THR A 40 -20.33 13.02 -0.57
CA THR A 40 -21.78 12.90 -0.28
C THR A 40 -22.76 13.10 -1.46
N THR A 41 -22.34 13.34 -2.70
CA THR A 41 -23.31 13.59 -3.78
C THR A 41 -23.03 12.83 -5.06
N CYS A 42 -23.72 11.70 -5.25
CA CYS A 42 -24.15 11.21 -6.58
C CYS A 42 -25.15 10.06 -6.46
N PHE A 43 -26.43 10.36 -6.22
CA PHE A 43 -27.51 9.42 -6.54
C PHE A 43 -28.71 10.18 -7.12
N ALA A 44 -28.83 10.19 -8.44
CA ALA A 44 -30.07 10.51 -9.13
C ALA A 44 -30.23 9.58 -10.35
N SER A 45 -31.11 8.57 -10.16
CA SER A 45 -31.95 7.88 -11.15
C SER A 45 -31.35 7.49 -12.51
N LEU A 46 -30.95 6.23 -12.66
CA LEU A 46 -30.90 5.52 -13.94
C LEU A 46 -31.51 4.11 -13.79
N PRO A 47 -32.18 3.57 -14.83
CA PRO A 47 -32.82 2.26 -14.79
C PRO A 47 -31.79 1.14 -14.58
N VAL A 48 -32.21 0.04 -13.97
CA VAL A 48 -31.37 -1.10 -13.54
C VAL A 48 -30.65 -1.74 -14.74
N SER A 49 -29.52 -1.18 -15.10
CA SER A 49 -28.38 -1.96 -15.57
C SER A 49 -27.77 -2.63 -14.35
N VAL A 50 -27.25 -3.85 -14.51
CA VAL A 50 -26.46 -4.51 -13.47
C VAL A 50 -25.18 -3.70 -13.33
N LEU A 51 -25.22 -2.66 -12.49
CA LEU A 51 -24.07 -1.85 -12.16
C LEU A 51 -23.11 -2.75 -11.38
N PRO A 52 -21.88 -2.98 -11.86
CA PRO A 52 -20.87 -3.72 -11.11
C PRO A 52 -20.32 -2.83 -9.98
N ALA A 53 -21.17 -2.51 -9.00
CA ALA A 53 -20.81 -1.74 -7.81
C ALA A 53 -19.99 -2.56 -6.79
N CYS A 54 -19.60 -3.79 -7.15
CA CYS A 54 -19.01 -4.77 -6.23
C CYS A 54 -17.46 -4.77 -6.23
N SER A 55 -16.80 -4.13 -7.19
CA SER A 55 -15.34 -4.29 -7.38
C SER A 55 -14.47 -3.32 -6.58
N GLY A 56 -15.04 -2.27 -5.97
CA GLY A 56 -14.25 -1.20 -5.34
C GLY A 56 -13.30 -0.49 -6.33
N ASP A 57 -13.54 -0.65 -7.64
CA ASP A 57 -12.68 -0.10 -8.70
C ASP A 57 -12.79 1.43 -8.75
N PRO A 58 -11.68 2.17 -8.53
CA PRO A 58 -11.71 3.62 -8.28
C PRO A 58 -11.85 4.48 -9.55
N THR A 59 -12.66 4.06 -10.52
CA THR A 59 -12.91 4.77 -11.80
C THR A 59 -13.52 6.17 -11.62
N MET A 60 -14.07 6.47 -10.45
CA MET A 60 -14.59 7.80 -10.10
C MET A 60 -13.56 8.94 -10.24
N TYR A 61 -12.26 8.66 -10.14
CA TYR A 61 -11.20 9.67 -10.29
C TYR A 61 -10.79 9.93 -11.75
N GLU A 62 -11.35 9.21 -12.73
CA GLU A 62 -10.97 9.34 -14.12
C GLU A 62 -11.21 10.76 -14.66
N ALA A 63 -12.34 11.38 -14.31
CA ALA A 63 -12.69 12.71 -14.77
C ALA A 63 -11.67 13.77 -14.27
N PHE A 64 -11.24 13.65 -13.02
CA PHE A 64 -10.19 14.50 -12.44
C PHE A 64 -8.88 14.39 -13.21
N TRP A 65 -8.40 13.17 -13.46
CA TRP A 65 -7.13 12.97 -14.18
C TRP A 65 -7.19 13.44 -15.64
N ARG A 66 -8.34 13.30 -16.30
CA ARG A 66 -8.57 13.86 -17.63
C ARG A 66 -8.49 15.40 -17.63
N GLU A 67 -8.99 16.06 -16.59
CA GLU A 67 -8.92 17.52 -16.44
C GLU A 67 -7.48 18.00 -16.17
N VAL A 68 -6.68 17.24 -15.41
CA VAL A 68 -5.26 17.56 -15.18
C VAL A 68 -4.47 17.54 -16.50
N GLY A 69 -4.82 16.64 -17.43
CA GLY A 69 -4.31 16.60 -18.80
C GLY A 69 -2.78 16.43 -18.87
N GLU A 70 -2.13 17.22 -19.75
CA GLU A 70 -0.69 17.15 -20.03
C GLU A 70 0.21 17.39 -18.81
N ARG A 71 -0.31 18.01 -17.74
CA ARG A 71 0.46 18.25 -16.51
C ARG A 71 0.78 16.97 -15.75
N SER A 72 0.00 15.92 -15.95
CA SER A 72 0.23 14.57 -15.41
C SER A 72 0.77 13.59 -16.45
N ALA A 73 1.05 14.04 -17.68
CA ALA A 73 1.62 13.19 -18.71
C ALA A 73 3.07 12.81 -18.36
N VAL A 74 3.43 11.56 -18.64
CA VAL A 74 4.76 11.00 -18.37
C VAL A 74 5.39 10.55 -19.68
N VAL A 75 6.61 11.00 -19.92
CA VAL A 75 7.46 10.48 -21.00
C VAL A 75 8.47 9.52 -20.38
N ILE A 76 8.44 8.26 -20.81
CA ILE A 76 9.39 7.22 -20.38
C ILE A 76 10.35 6.98 -21.55
N PRO A 77 11.61 7.44 -21.46
CA PRO A 77 12.56 7.23 -22.55
C PRO A 77 12.95 5.75 -22.66
N GLY A 78 13.37 5.32 -23.85
CA GLY A 78 13.60 3.89 -24.13
C GLY A 78 14.71 3.23 -23.31
N TRP A 79 15.61 4.01 -22.70
CA TRP A 79 16.64 3.51 -21.80
C TRP A 79 16.19 3.43 -20.33
N SER A 80 14.99 3.90 -20.00
CA SER A 80 14.58 4.15 -18.62
C SER A 80 14.24 2.86 -17.91
N GLY A 81 14.68 2.73 -16.65
CA GLY A 81 14.37 1.55 -15.84
C GLY A 81 15.00 0.25 -16.33
N MET A 82 16.08 0.30 -17.13
CA MET A 82 16.77 -0.93 -17.59
C MET A 82 17.58 -1.62 -16.48
N SER A 83 18.01 -0.87 -15.46
CA SER A 83 18.73 -1.44 -14.30
C SER A 83 17.75 -2.12 -13.36
N TYR A 84 18.16 -3.25 -12.75
CA TYR A 84 17.43 -3.85 -11.64
C TYR A 84 17.43 -2.97 -10.37
N PHE A 85 18.45 -2.12 -10.21
CA PHE A 85 18.62 -1.30 -9.02
C PHE A 85 18.19 0.13 -9.28
N SER A 86 17.33 0.66 -8.39
CA SER A 86 17.00 2.08 -8.30
C SER A 86 17.98 2.80 -7.37
N ASN A 87 18.30 2.18 -6.22
CA ASN A 87 19.31 2.67 -5.27
C ASN A 87 19.93 1.48 -4.54
N ALA A 88 21.09 1.01 -5.00
CA ALA A 88 21.76 -0.17 -4.44
C ALA A 88 22.21 -0.01 -2.97
N GLN A 89 22.23 1.22 -2.45
CA GLN A 89 22.61 1.52 -1.07
C GLN A 89 21.41 1.58 -0.11
N SER A 90 20.17 1.54 -0.63
CA SER A 90 18.94 1.57 0.17
C SER A 90 18.55 0.16 0.64
N LEU A 91 17.88 0.09 1.80
CA LEU A 91 17.24 -1.14 2.28
C LEU A 91 16.29 -1.72 1.23
N CYS A 92 15.46 -0.85 0.65
CA CYS A 92 14.58 -1.19 -0.47
C CYS A 92 15.27 -0.78 -1.77
N TRP A 93 16.22 -1.58 -2.25
CA TRP A 93 17.09 -1.21 -3.37
C TRP A 93 16.38 -1.00 -4.72
N TYR A 94 15.15 -1.50 -4.84
CA TYR A 94 14.26 -1.31 -5.99
C TYR A 94 13.29 -0.12 -5.83
N LEU A 95 13.35 0.61 -4.71
CA LEU A 95 12.59 1.85 -4.50
C LEU A 95 13.26 3.00 -5.25
N ASP A 96 12.50 3.65 -6.13
CA ASP A 96 12.92 4.89 -6.78
C ASP A 96 13.03 6.04 -5.74
N PRO A 97 14.18 6.73 -5.63
CA PRO A 97 14.37 7.79 -4.64
C PRO A 97 13.48 9.02 -4.85
N GLU A 98 13.13 9.35 -6.10
CA GLU A 98 12.20 10.43 -6.39
C GLU A 98 10.79 10.05 -5.94
N PHE A 99 10.37 8.81 -6.19
CA PHE A 99 9.11 8.29 -5.67
C PHE A 99 9.04 8.31 -4.14
N GLU A 100 10.09 7.87 -3.43
CA GLU A 100 10.14 7.93 -1.97
C GLU A 100 9.94 9.37 -1.45
N ARG A 101 10.63 10.34 -2.07
CA ARG A 101 10.53 11.76 -1.72
C ARG A 101 9.10 12.26 -1.86
N GLU A 102 8.43 11.95 -2.97
CA GLU A 102 7.06 12.40 -3.20
C GLU A 102 6.06 11.74 -2.25
N VAL A 103 6.18 10.44 -1.97
CA VAL A 103 5.31 9.77 -0.99
C VAL A 103 5.43 10.41 0.40
N ARG A 104 6.65 10.65 0.87
CA ARG A 104 6.87 11.35 2.15
C ARG A 104 6.30 12.77 2.15
N LEU A 105 6.38 13.48 1.02
CA LEU A 105 5.83 14.82 0.91
C LEU A 105 4.30 14.83 0.92
N VAL A 106 3.61 13.89 0.26
CA VAL A 106 2.14 13.74 0.37
C VAL A 106 1.74 13.52 1.82
N HIS A 107 2.35 12.54 2.48
CA HIS A 107 2.02 12.21 3.87
C HIS A 107 2.29 13.37 4.84
N ARG A 108 3.35 14.16 4.59
CA ARG A 108 3.62 15.39 5.36
C ARG A 108 2.57 16.47 5.14
N LEU A 109 2.12 16.67 3.89
CA LEU A 109 1.15 17.70 3.54
C LEU A 109 -0.26 17.36 4.03
N VAL A 110 -0.65 16.09 3.95
CA VAL A 110 -1.95 15.60 4.41
C VAL A 110 -1.96 15.42 5.94
N GLY A 111 -0.81 15.07 6.53
CA GLY A 111 -0.67 14.84 7.97
C GLY A 111 -1.34 13.54 8.44
N ASN A 112 -1.46 12.54 7.57
CA ASN A 112 -2.15 11.27 7.86
C ASN A 112 -1.23 10.17 8.42
N THR A 113 0.09 10.36 8.42
CA THR A 113 1.05 9.40 9.02
C THR A 113 2.35 10.10 9.40
N ALA A 114 3.10 9.49 10.31
CA ALA A 114 4.47 9.90 10.62
C ALA A 114 5.38 9.66 9.40
N VAL A 115 6.29 10.59 9.14
CA VAL A 115 7.23 10.58 8.00
C VAL A 115 8.68 10.81 8.43
N ASP A 116 8.97 10.63 9.71
CA ASP A 116 10.30 10.82 10.29
C ASP A 116 11.28 9.69 9.90
N ASP A 117 12.54 9.86 10.32
CA ASP A 117 13.66 8.98 9.99
C ASP A 117 13.59 7.62 10.73
N GLY A 118 12.63 7.43 11.65
CA GLY A 118 12.39 6.16 12.32
C GLY A 118 11.68 5.12 11.44
N TYR A 119 11.15 5.53 10.28
CA TYR A 119 10.37 4.66 9.39
C TYR A 119 11.05 4.44 8.04
N HIS A 120 11.14 3.17 7.65
CA HIS A 120 11.57 2.75 6.31
C HIS A 120 10.37 2.65 5.36
N LEU A 121 10.56 3.09 4.12
CA LEU A 121 9.57 2.93 3.07
C LEU A 121 9.89 1.67 2.25
N VAL A 122 8.89 0.79 2.11
CA VAL A 122 8.97 -0.42 1.26
C VAL A 122 7.84 -0.34 0.25
N VAL A 123 8.14 -0.63 -1.01
CA VAL A 123 7.15 -0.65 -2.10
C VAL A 123 6.82 -2.09 -2.51
N GLY A 124 5.59 -2.29 -2.95
CA GLY A 124 5.12 -3.56 -3.51
C GLY A 124 4.08 -3.33 -4.58
N THR A 125 3.79 -4.37 -5.36
CA THR A 125 2.74 -4.41 -6.37
C THR A 125 1.38 -4.47 -5.69
N GLY A 126 0.95 -3.30 -5.19
CA GLY A 126 -0.27 -3.12 -4.41
C GLY A 126 -0.15 -3.56 -2.95
N ALA A 127 -1.08 -3.08 -2.13
CA ALA A 127 -1.16 -3.41 -0.70
C ALA A 127 -1.30 -4.92 -0.46
N THR A 128 -1.86 -5.68 -1.40
CA THR A 128 -1.97 -7.14 -1.33
C THR A 128 -0.60 -7.82 -1.19
N GLN A 129 0.41 -7.38 -1.96
CA GLN A 129 1.76 -7.95 -1.82
C GLN A 129 2.40 -7.55 -0.50
N LEU A 130 2.25 -6.28 -0.09
CA LEU A 130 2.80 -5.78 1.17
C LEU A 130 2.17 -6.47 2.39
N PHE A 131 0.88 -6.77 2.33
CA PHE A 131 0.16 -7.53 3.36
C PHE A 131 0.79 -8.93 3.56
N GLN A 132 1.06 -9.65 2.46
CA GLN A 132 1.71 -10.96 2.53
C GLN A 132 3.16 -10.87 3.01
N ALA A 133 3.92 -9.88 2.54
CA ALA A 133 5.29 -9.65 2.98
C ALA A 133 5.35 -9.34 4.49
N ALA A 134 4.41 -8.53 4.99
CA ALA A 134 4.29 -8.20 6.41
C ALA A 134 3.98 -9.43 7.26
N MET A 135 2.99 -10.25 6.89
CA MET A 135 2.68 -11.49 7.62
C MET A 135 3.88 -12.42 7.68
N TYR A 136 4.60 -12.57 6.56
CA TYR A 136 5.83 -13.37 6.52
C TYR A 136 6.92 -12.80 7.43
N ALA A 137 7.20 -11.49 7.36
CA ALA A 137 8.25 -10.85 8.14
C ALA A 137 7.98 -10.85 9.64
N LEU A 138 6.71 -10.80 10.05
CA LEU A 138 6.29 -10.85 11.46
C LEU A 138 6.19 -12.27 12.01
N SER A 139 6.25 -13.29 11.16
CA SER A 139 6.17 -14.69 11.61
C SER A 139 7.52 -15.15 12.21
N PRO A 140 7.55 -15.63 13.46
CA PRO A 140 8.78 -16.04 14.09
C PRO A 140 9.33 -17.32 13.43
N PRO A 141 10.65 -17.38 13.15
CA PRO A 141 11.26 -18.56 12.58
C PRO A 141 11.19 -19.73 13.58
N GLY A 142 10.80 -20.91 13.11
CA GLY A 142 10.78 -22.13 13.91
C GLY A 142 9.61 -22.23 14.92
N ALA A 143 8.55 -21.45 14.74
CA ALA A 143 7.33 -21.59 15.53
C ALA A 143 6.75 -23.01 15.39
N GLU A 144 6.34 -23.63 16.51
CA GLU A 144 5.69 -24.95 16.50
C GLU A 144 4.30 -24.93 15.84
N ARG A 145 3.68 -23.75 15.76
CA ARG A 145 2.36 -23.54 15.17
C ARG A 145 2.35 -22.24 14.36
N PRO A 146 1.52 -22.14 13.30
CA PRO A 146 1.37 -20.91 12.55
C PRO A 146 0.84 -19.77 13.43
N VAL A 147 1.32 -18.55 13.20
CA VAL A 147 0.79 -17.34 13.84
C VAL A 147 -0.65 -17.11 13.40
N GLY A 148 -1.55 -16.88 14.37
CA GLY A 148 -2.93 -16.52 14.07
C GLY A 148 -3.03 -15.07 13.58
N VAL A 149 -3.54 -14.88 12.37
CA VAL A 149 -3.82 -13.56 11.79
C VAL A 149 -5.30 -13.26 11.99
N VAL A 150 -5.60 -12.15 12.65
CA VAL A 150 -6.97 -11.76 13.03
C VAL A 150 -7.28 -10.34 12.59
N SER A 151 -8.56 -10.01 12.44
CA SER A 151 -9.03 -8.64 12.22
C SER A 151 -10.38 -8.41 12.90
N PRO A 152 -10.65 -7.26 13.54
CA PRO A 152 -11.93 -7.00 14.18
C PRO A 152 -13.10 -7.02 13.18
N ALA A 153 -14.18 -7.74 13.48
CA ALA A 153 -15.33 -7.75 12.60
C ALA A 153 -16.17 -6.44 12.68
N PRO A 154 -16.73 -5.95 11.55
CA PRO A 154 -16.57 -6.47 10.19
C PRO A 154 -15.20 -6.07 9.59
N TYR A 155 -14.54 -7.03 8.93
CA TYR A 155 -13.23 -6.87 8.31
C TYR A 155 -13.28 -7.00 6.78
N TYR A 156 -12.20 -6.60 6.11
CA TYR A 156 -12.09 -6.71 4.66
C TYR A 156 -12.17 -8.17 4.20
N SER A 157 -13.10 -8.48 3.30
CA SER A 157 -13.41 -9.86 2.89
C SER A 157 -12.25 -10.58 2.21
N SER A 158 -11.24 -9.85 1.72
CA SER A 158 -10.04 -10.47 1.15
C SER A 158 -9.01 -10.91 2.19
N TYR A 159 -9.08 -10.47 3.46
CA TYR A 159 -8.08 -10.89 4.44
C TYR A 159 -8.01 -12.41 4.62
N PRO A 160 -9.10 -13.15 4.90
CA PRO A 160 -9.02 -14.61 5.04
C PRO A 160 -8.43 -15.33 3.81
N PRO A 161 -8.95 -15.16 2.57
CA PRO A 161 -8.42 -15.87 1.42
C PRO A 161 -7.01 -15.42 1.01
N GLN A 162 -6.59 -14.18 1.33
CA GLN A 162 -5.22 -13.72 1.05
C GLN A 162 -4.21 -14.21 2.09
N THR A 163 -4.62 -14.35 3.35
CA THR A 163 -3.80 -14.95 4.41
C THR A 163 -3.53 -16.43 4.11
N ASP A 164 -4.55 -17.20 3.74
CA ASP A 164 -4.39 -18.64 3.55
C ASP A 164 -3.95 -19.02 2.12
N LEU A 165 -3.78 -18.04 1.22
CA LEU A 165 -3.49 -18.28 -0.21
C LEU A 165 -2.28 -19.19 -0.44
N LEU A 166 -1.22 -19.02 0.35
CA LEU A 166 0.04 -19.75 0.20
C LEU A 166 0.09 -21.06 1.01
N LEU A 167 -0.95 -21.35 1.81
CA LEU A 167 -0.99 -22.49 2.75
C LEU A 167 0.31 -22.60 3.57
N SER A 168 0.79 -21.44 4.02
CA SER A 168 2.03 -21.31 4.75
C SER A 168 1.94 -22.01 6.11
N GLY A 169 3.00 -22.70 6.53
CA GLY A 169 3.12 -23.16 7.91
C GLY A 169 3.47 -22.05 8.91
N LEU A 170 3.69 -20.82 8.43
CA LEU A 170 4.16 -19.69 9.24
C LEU A 170 3.01 -18.88 9.86
N TYR A 171 1.89 -18.75 9.14
CA TYR A 171 0.74 -17.97 9.55
C TYR A 171 -0.55 -18.58 8.99
N GLN A 172 -1.66 -18.37 9.69
CA GLN A 172 -3.00 -18.85 9.30
C GLN A 172 -4.07 -17.85 9.73
N TRP A 173 -5.15 -17.73 8.97
CA TRP A 173 -6.30 -16.92 9.37
C TRP A 173 -6.95 -17.48 10.65
N ALA A 174 -7.21 -16.61 11.62
CA ALA A 174 -7.71 -16.95 12.95
C ALA A 174 -9.00 -16.20 13.37
N ASP A 175 -9.69 -15.58 12.40
CA ASP A 175 -11.01 -14.94 12.57
C ASP A 175 -11.01 -13.62 13.38
N ASP A 176 -12.16 -13.25 13.96
CA ASP A 176 -12.37 -11.98 14.65
C ASP A 176 -11.40 -11.76 15.81
N ALA A 177 -10.66 -10.65 15.74
CA ALA A 177 -9.74 -10.23 16.79
C ALA A 177 -10.42 -10.03 18.16
N LYS A 178 -11.73 -9.78 18.20
CA LYS A 178 -12.50 -9.62 19.44
C LYS A 178 -12.71 -10.92 20.23
N ALA A 179 -12.36 -12.07 19.64
CA ALA A 179 -12.50 -13.38 20.29
C ALA A 179 -11.27 -13.77 21.15
N PHE A 180 -10.23 -12.93 21.20
CA PHE A 180 -8.96 -13.14 21.91
C PHE A 180 -8.76 -12.10 23.02
#